data_AF-A0A023G2J2-F1
#
_entry.id   AF-A0A023G2J2-F1
#
_cell.length_a   1.000
_cell.length_b   1.000
_cell.length_c   1.000
_cell.angle_alpha   90.00
_cell.angle_beta   90.00
_cell.angle_gamma   90.00
#
_symmetry.space_group_name_H-M   'P 1'
#
loop_
_entity.id
_entity.type
_entity.pdbx_description
1 polymer ?
#
loop_
_entity_poly.entity_id
_entity_poly.type
_entity_poly.pdbx_seq_one_letter_code
_entity_poly.pdbx_strand_id
1 'polypeptide(L)'
;TVMIYLCSSYFQVTDLNEGLIVLRQTSGPLLHPATPCQALRKIEPAGTNAFRYQVYYTKPFPPHVITSFTTTMTTSITALHRHSNVIIYQTMEDGPFTPFKVMYAHVPSGCFIFVYNLREYGRACRLLRRARRASDRIPLHCWQVYRGNCPQDDLQIYMKHCAKAISHMSLQHLRTQESL
;
A
#
# COMPACT_ATOMS: atom_id res chain seq x y z
N THR A 1 0.58 17.07 20.45
CA THR A 1 -0.54 16.12 20.31
C THR A 1 -0.90 15.99 18.85
N VAL A 2 -0.37 14.98 18.15
CA VAL A 2 -0.65 14.78 16.72
C VAL A 2 -2.07 14.24 16.62
N MET A 3 -2.97 15.04 16.06
CA MET A 3 -4.37 14.69 15.85
C MET A 3 -4.43 13.59 14.80
N ILE A 4 -4.41 12.34 15.25
CA ILE A 4 -4.65 11.16 14.42
C ILE A 4 -6.11 11.25 14.00
N TYR A 5 -6.38 11.63 12.75
CA TYR A 5 -7.72 11.59 12.17
C TYR A 5 -8.20 10.14 12.13
N LEU A 6 -8.76 9.65 13.25
CA LEU A 6 -9.08 8.25 13.51
C LEU A 6 -10.47 7.80 13.01
N CYS A 7 -11.29 8.70 12.44
CA CYS A 7 -12.70 8.36 12.19
C CYS A 7 -13.01 7.73 10.82
N SER A 8 -12.10 7.68 9.84
CA SER A 8 -12.48 7.13 8.50
C SER A 8 -11.32 6.69 7.60
N SER A 9 -10.14 6.37 8.16
CA SER A 9 -8.92 6.17 7.35
C SER A 9 -8.96 4.91 6.46
N TYR A 10 -9.80 3.93 6.75
CA TYR A 10 -9.94 2.70 5.94
C TYR A 10 -10.85 2.88 4.72
N PHE A 11 -12.01 3.55 4.89
CA PHE A 11 -12.91 3.86 3.78
C PHE A 11 -12.13 4.61 2.71
N GLN A 12 -11.28 5.53 3.14
CA GLN A 12 -10.36 6.28 2.29
C GLN A 12 -9.35 5.45 1.49
N VAL A 13 -9.08 4.19 1.87
CA VAL A 13 -8.15 3.28 1.16
C VAL A 13 -8.91 2.27 0.31
N THR A 14 -9.97 1.67 0.85
CA THR A 14 -10.76 0.62 0.18
C THR A 14 -11.81 1.17 -0.78
N ASP A 15 -12.18 2.45 -0.69
CA ASP A 15 -13.09 3.13 -1.62
C ASP A 15 -12.34 3.79 -2.81
N LEU A 16 -11.02 3.63 -2.89
CA LEU A 16 -10.24 4.16 -4.00
C LEU A 16 -10.42 3.29 -5.24
N ASN A 17 -11.00 3.86 -6.28
CA ASN A 17 -11.00 3.30 -7.64
C ASN A 17 -9.64 3.49 -8.36
N GLU A 18 -8.59 3.86 -7.63
CA GLU A 18 -7.27 4.15 -8.16
C GLU A 18 -6.22 3.25 -7.49
N GLY A 19 -5.18 2.86 -8.25
CA GLY A 19 -4.06 2.11 -7.71
C GLY A 19 -3.25 2.90 -6.67
N LEU A 20 -2.70 2.19 -5.69
CA LEU A 20 -1.73 2.71 -4.74
C LEU A 20 -0.36 2.09 -5.02
N ILE A 21 0.67 2.91 -4.90
CA ILE A 21 2.06 2.54 -5.16
C ILE A 21 2.86 2.79 -3.90
N VAL A 22 3.63 1.81 -3.49
CA VAL A 22 4.53 1.92 -2.36
C VAL A 22 5.79 2.63 -2.83
N LEU A 23 6.03 3.82 -2.30
CA LEU A 23 7.23 4.58 -2.65
C LEU A 23 8.42 4.14 -1.80
N ARG A 24 8.17 3.96 -0.50
CA ARG A 24 9.18 3.74 0.51
C ARG A 24 8.69 2.75 1.56
N GLN A 25 9.60 1.98 2.13
CA GLN A 25 9.28 1.08 3.23
C GLN A 25 10.50 0.86 4.14
N THR A 26 10.26 0.39 5.36
CA THR A 26 11.35 -0.07 6.23
C THR A 26 12.04 -1.30 5.61
N SER A 27 13.37 -1.24 5.51
CA SER A 27 14.25 -2.36 5.20
C SER A 27 14.28 -3.30 6.39
N GLY A 28 13.93 -4.56 6.19
CA GLY A 28 13.97 -5.54 7.26
C GLY A 28 13.44 -6.90 6.83
N PRO A 29 13.78 -7.97 7.57
CA PRO A 29 13.36 -9.34 7.26
C PRO A 29 11.84 -9.49 7.19
N LEU A 30 11.10 -8.59 7.83
CA LEU A 30 9.64 -8.58 7.95
C LEU A 30 8.90 -8.17 6.68
N LEU A 31 9.57 -7.37 5.84
CA LEU A 31 9.05 -6.91 4.55
C LEU A 31 9.93 -7.44 3.41
N HIS A 32 10.65 -8.54 3.68
CA HIS A 32 11.60 -9.17 2.78
C HIS A 32 10.91 -10.24 1.92
N PRO A 33 11.28 -10.36 0.63
CA PRO A 33 12.19 -9.48 -0.09
C PRO A 33 11.59 -8.10 -0.31
N ALA A 34 12.46 -7.08 -0.31
CA ALA A 34 12.10 -5.78 -0.84
C ALA A 34 11.57 -6.00 -2.26
N THR A 35 10.28 -5.78 -2.44
CA THR A 35 9.54 -5.95 -3.69
C THR A 35 9.55 -4.60 -4.41
N PRO A 36 10.52 -4.33 -5.31
CA PRO A 36 10.57 -3.05 -5.98
C PRO A 36 9.32 -2.88 -6.86
N CYS A 37 8.99 -1.62 -7.14
CA CYS A 37 7.80 -1.29 -7.92
C CYS A 37 6.49 -1.85 -7.35
N GLN A 38 6.39 -2.06 -6.04
CA GLN A 38 5.18 -2.62 -5.46
C GLN A 38 3.99 -1.66 -5.59
N ALA A 39 2.90 -2.18 -6.12
CA ALA A 39 1.63 -1.49 -6.26
C ALA A 39 0.45 -2.43 -5.98
N LEU A 40 -0.70 -1.84 -5.68
CA LEU A 40 -1.96 -2.56 -5.46
C LEU A 40 -3.11 -1.80 -6.10
N ARG A 41 -4.06 -2.53 -6.68
CA ARG A 41 -5.27 -1.99 -7.30
C ARG A 41 -6.46 -2.81 -6.88
N LYS A 42 -7.54 -2.15 -6.45
CA LYS A 42 -8.81 -2.81 -6.18
C LYS A 42 -9.41 -3.30 -7.50
N ILE A 43 -9.87 -4.55 -7.53
CA ILE A 43 -10.63 -5.13 -8.63
C ILE A 43 -12.11 -4.96 -8.30
N GLU A 44 -12.56 -5.61 -7.22
CA GLU A 44 -13.97 -5.68 -6.85
C GLU A 44 -14.15 -5.94 -5.35
N PRO A 45 -15.33 -5.65 -4.78
CA PRO A 45 -15.73 -6.17 -3.47
C PRO A 45 -15.84 -7.70 -3.50
N ALA A 46 -15.41 -8.36 -2.42
CA ALA A 46 -15.50 -9.81 -2.23
C ALA A 46 -16.40 -10.21 -1.04
N GLY A 47 -16.90 -9.24 -0.29
CA GLY A 47 -17.74 -9.42 0.89
C GLY A 47 -17.79 -8.15 1.75
N THR A 48 -18.42 -8.22 2.92
CA THR A 48 -18.64 -7.04 3.78
C THR A 48 -17.35 -6.31 4.17
N ASN A 49 -16.27 -7.05 4.46
CA ASN A 49 -14.97 -6.51 4.88
C ASN A 49 -13.82 -7.07 4.03
N ALA A 50 -14.12 -7.57 2.83
CA ALA A 50 -13.18 -8.26 1.96
C ALA A 50 -13.25 -7.70 0.54
N PHE A 51 -12.09 -7.55 -0.09
CA PHE A 51 -11.96 -6.94 -1.42
C PHE A 51 -10.90 -7.69 -2.23
N ARG A 52 -11.15 -7.95 -3.50
CA ARG A 52 -10.13 -8.51 -4.39
C ARG A 52 -9.22 -7.39 -4.87
N TYR A 53 -7.91 -7.60 -4.72
CA TYR A 53 -6.88 -6.70 -5.18
C TYR A 53 -5.92 -7.41 -6.13
N GLN A 54 -5.50 -6.71 -7.18
CA GLN A 54 -4.32 -7.08 -7.95
C GLN A 54 -3.10 -6.42 -7.31
N VAL A 55 -2.10 -7.22 -6.96
CA VAL A 55 -0.81 -6.74 -6.46
C VAL A 55 0.21 -6.91 -7.56
N TYR A 56 1.04 -5.88 -7.77
CA TYR A 56 2.13 -5.84 -8.74
C TYR A 56 3.43 -5.62 -8.00
N TYR A 57 4.50 -6.26 -8.45
CA TYR A 57 5.86 -6.06 -7.94
C TYR A 57 6.88 -6.60 -8.94
N THR A 58 8.15 -6.20 -8.83
CA THR A 58 9.24 -6.84 -9.55
C THR A 58 9.99 -7.79 -8.64
N LYS A 59 10.42 -8.94 -9.15
CA LYS A 59 11.34 -9.81 -8.42
C LYS A 59 12.75 -9.19 -8.41
N PRO A 60 13.59 -9.47 -7.41
CA PRO A 60 14.99 -9.06 -7.42
C PRO A 60 15.74 -9.62 -8.63
N PHE A 61 15.42 -10.85 -9.03
CA PHE A 61 15.98 -11.55 -10.18
C PHE A 61 14.90 -12.35 -10.92
N PRO A 62 14.75 -12.21 -12.25
CA PRO A 62 15.36 -11.19 -13.10
C PRO A 62 14.81 -9.78 -12.80
N PRO A 63 15.65 -8.73 -12.79
CA PRO A 63 15.19 -7.37 -12.54
C PRO A 63 14.27 -6.88 -13.68
N HIS A 64 13.41 -5.92 -13.39
CA HIS A 64 12.51 -5.24 -14.34
C HIS A 64 11.35 -6.07 -14.93
N VAL A 65 11.22 -7.35 -14.59
CA VAL A 65 10.01 -8.13 -14.91
C VAL A 65 8.95 -7.86 -13.85
N ILE A 66 7.81 -7.28 -14.28
CA ILE A 66 6.67 -7.04 -13.39
C ILE A 66 5.88 -8.35 -13.27
N THR A 67 5.81 -8.87 -12.05
CA THR A 67 4.91 -9.95 -11.66
C THR A 67 3.64 -9.35 -11.06
N SER A 68 2.52 -10.04 -11.23
CA SER A 68 1.28 -9.67 -10.56
C SER A 68 0.47 -10.89 -10.17
N PHE A 69 -0.26 -10.79 -9.06
CA PHE A 69 -1.15 -11.85 -8.57
C PHE A 69 -2.38 -11.22 -7.92
N THR A 70 -3.44 -11.99 -7.82
CA THR A 70 -4.67 -11.58 -7.13
C THR A 70 -4.62 -12.04 -5.68
N THR A 71 -4.97 -11.15 -4.75
CA THR A 71 -5.10 -11.47 -3.32
C THR A 71 -6.40 -10.90 -2.77
N THR A 72 -6.86 -11.44 -1.65
CA THR A 72 -7.98 -10.89 -0.90
C THR A 72 -7.44 -9.96 0.17
N MET A 73 -7.77 -8.68 0.08
CA MET A 73 -7.53 -7.72 1.15
C MET A 73 -8.72 -7.73 2.11
N THR A 74 -8.49 -8.03 3.37
CA THR A 74 -9.52 -7.93 4.41
C THR A 74 -9.26 -6.74 5.32
N THR A 75 -10.32 -6.26 5.95
CA THR A 75 -10.26 -5.14 6.90
C THR A 75 -10.67 -5.63 8.28
N SER A 76 -9.94 -5.20 9.31
CA SER A 76 -10.17 -5.58 10.71
C SER A 76 -10.05 -4.39 11.65
N ILE A 77 -10.61 -4.54 12.86
CA ILE A 77 -10.66 -3.53 13.91
C ILE A 77 -9.69 -3.95 15.03
N THR A 78 -8.81 -3.05 15.47
CA THR A 78 -8.05 -3.27 16.70
C THR A 78 -8.88 -2.84 17.92
N ALA A 79 -8.72 -3.55 19.05
CA ALA A 79 -9.40 -3.22 20.29
C ALA A 79 -9.25 -1.72 20.63
N LEU A 80 -10.33 -1.08 21.08
CA LEU A 80 -10.49 0.36 21.36
C LEU A 80 -10.84 1.27 20.15
N HIS A 81 -10.89 0.75 18.92
CA HIS A 81 -11.33 1.54 17.76
C HIS A 81 -12.76 1.19 17.33
N ARG A 82 -13.54 2.21 16.92
CA ARG A 82 -14.90 2.04 16.37
C ARG A 82 -14.92 1.73 14.86
N HIS A 83 -13.78 1.90 14.20
CA HIS A 83 -13.63 1.74 12.76
C HIS A 83 -12.46 0.82 12.45
N SER A 84 -12.55 0.12 11.32
CA SER A 84 -11.43 -0.68 10.84
C SER A 84 -10.21 0.22 10.64
N ASN A 85 -9.08 -0.23 11.15
CA ASN A 85 -7.82 0.47 11.01
C ASN A 85 -6.69 -0.47 10.61
N VAL A 86 -7.01 -1.74 10.34
CA VAL A 86 -6.07 -2.74 9.88
C VAL A 86 -6.53 -3.25 8.52
N ILE A 87 -5.63 -3.23 7.55
CA ILE A 87 -5.77 -3.91 6.27
C ILE A 87 -4.87 -5.14 6.30
N ILE A 88 -5.34 -6.27 5.79
CA ILE A 88 -4.61 -7.52 5.81
C ILE A 88 -4.58 -8.05 4.38
N TYR A 89 -3.38 -8.25 3.83
CA TYR A 89 -3.22 -8.75 2.46
C TYR A 89 -1.83 -9.36 2.27
N GLN A 90 -1.66 -10.14 1.20
CA GLN A 90 -0.35 -10.66 0.81
C GLN A 90 0.41 -9.61 0.00
N THR A 91 1.68 -9.39 0.35
CA THR A 91 2.53 -8.43 -0.38
C THR A 91 3.28 -9.06 -1.56
N MET A 92 3.35 -10.39 -1.60
CA MET A 92 3.93 -11.21 -2.67
C MET A 92 3.11 -12.48 -2.85
N GLU A 93 3.21 -13.08 -4.02
CA GLU A 93 2.55 -14.36 -4.32
C GLU A 93 3.07 -15.45 -3.37
N ASP A 94 2.16 -16.28 -2.86
CA ASP A 94 2.42 -17.30 -1.83
C ASP A 94 3.04 -16.80 -0.51
N GLY A 95 3.09 -15.47 -0.31
CA GLY A 95 3.55 -14.85 0.92
C GLY A 95 2.49 -14.89 2.03
N PRO A 96 2.87 -14.55 3.28
CA PRO A 96 1.92 -14.47 4.38
C PRO A 96 0.97 -13.27 4.24
N PHE A 97 -0.25 -13.44 4.75
CA PHE A 97 -1.18 -12.34 4.96
C PHE A 97 -0.65 -11.40 6.04
N THR A 98 -0.24 -10.20 5.64
CA THR A 98 0.43 -9.24 6.52
C THR A 98 -0.56 -8.18 7.00
N PRO A 99 -0.77 -8.01 8.31
CA PRO A 99 -1.67 -7.00 8.84
C PRO A 99 -0.95 -5.65 8.95
N PHE A 100 -1.46 -4.64 8.25
CA PHE A 100 -0.98 -3.27 8.34
C PHE A 100 -2.02 -2.38 8.98
N LYS A 101 -1.64 -1.66 10.04
CA LYS A 101 -2.42 -0.57 10.58
C LYS A 101 -2.29 0.67 9.69
N VAL A 102 -3.40 1.30 9.32
CA VAL A 102 -3.41 2.58 8.62
C VAL A 102 -3.12 3.68 9.63
N MET A 103 -1.89 4.23 9.59
CA MET A 103 -1.46 5.30 10.50
C MET A 103 -1.85 6.68 9.98
N TYR A 104 -1.79 6.86 8.66
CA TYR A 104 -2.12 8.12 8.01
C TYR A 104 -2.83 7.86 6.69
N ALA A 105 -3.89 8.60 6.41
CA ALA A 105 -4.59 8.59 5.13
C ALA A 105 -5.02 10.02 4.81
N HIS A 106 -4.65 10.52 3.63
CA HIS A 106 -5.08 11.83 3.17
C HIS A 106 -5.41 11.79 1.68
N VAL A 107 -6.68 11.51 1.42
CA VAL A 107 -7.28 11.30 0.08
C VAL A 107 -6.97 12.42 -0.91
N PRO A 108 -7.12 13.73 -0.58
CA PRO A 108 -6.87 14.80 -1.54
C PRO A 108 -5.41 14.84 -2.00
N SER A 109 -4.49 14.68 -1.05
CA SER A 109 -3.06 14.59 -1.40
C SER A 109 -2.71 13.27 -2.07
N GLY A 110 -3.48 12.21 -1.84
CA GLY A 110 -3.19 10.86 -2.29
C GLY A 110 -2.03 10.21 -1.55
N CYS A 111 -1.85 10.49 -0.26
CA CYS A 111 -0.76 9.96 0.55
C CYS A 111 -1.29 9.10 1.69
N PHE A 112 -0.68 7.94 1.89
CA PHE A 112 -1.09 6.96 2.90
C PHE A 112 0.15 6.39 3.57
N ILE A 113 0.04 6.08 4.86
CA ILE A 113 1.12 5.45 5.62
C ILE A 113 0.56 4.25 6.36
N PHE A 114 1.13 3.09 6.06
CA PHE A 114 0.82 1.82 6.67
C PHE A 114 1.94 1.44 7.62
N VAL A 115 1.57 0.90 8.79
CA VAL A 115 2.53 0.46 9.81
C VAL A 115 2.22 -0.96 10.24
N TYR A 116 3.26 -1.73 10.50
CA TYR A 116 3.18 -3.06 11.04
C TYR A 116 4.08 -3.12 12.27
N ASN A 117 3.58 -3.65 13.39
CA ASN A 117 4.37 -3.82 14.60
C ASN A 117 4.53 -5.31 14.86
N LEU A 118 5.78 -5.78 14.91
CA LEU A 118 6.12 -7.11 15.39
C LEU A 118 6.83 -6.97 16.72
N ARG A 119 6.39 -7.77 17.70
CA ARG A 119 6.88 -7.68 19.09
C ARG A 119 8.41 -7.73 19.17
N GLU A 120 9.05 -8.59 18.38
CA GLU A 120 10.51 -8.84 18.45
C GLU A 120 11.34 -8.02 17.46
N TYR A 121 10.72 -7.48 16.41
CA TYR A 121 11.44 -6.84 15.29
C TYR A 121 11.09 -5.36 15.13
N GLY A 122 10.33 -4.80 16.07
CA GLY A 122 9.95 -3.40 16.07
C GLY A 122 8.86 -3.05 15.06
N ARG A 123 8.86 -1.78 14.64
CA ARG A 123 7.86 -1.20 13.75
C ARG A 123 8.39 -1.19 12.32
N ALA A 124 7.64 -1.69 11.36
CA ALA A 124 7.89 -1.50 9.93
C ALA A 124 6.86 -0.52 9.35
N CYS A 125 7.27 0.31 8.41
CA CYS A 125 6.41 1.30 7.76
C CYS A 125 6.39 1.14 6.25
N ARG A 126 5.31 1.62 5.62
CA ARG A 126 5.20 1.79 4.17
C ARG A 126 4.55 3.14 3.86
N LEU A 127 5.17 3.93 2.98
CA LEU A 127 4.59 5.16 2.43
C LEU A 127 4.03 4.85 1.05
N LEU A 128 2.74 5.08 0.88
CA LEU A 128 2.03 4.84 -0.37
C LEU A 128 1.50 6.14 -0.96
N ARG A 129 1.46 6.17 -2.29
CA ARG A 129 0.90 7.24 -3.09
C ARG A 129 -0.10 6.69 -4.08
N ARG A 130 -1.11 7.48 -4.41
CA ARG A 130 -1.95 7.25 -5.59
C ARG A 130 -1.06 7.13 -6.84
N ALA A 131 -1.40 6.18 -7.71
CA ALA A 131 -0.68 5.89 -8.94
C ALA A 131 -0.36 7.16 -9.76
N ARG A 132 -1.36 8.02 -9.99
CA ARG A 132 -1.18 9.27 -10.76
C ARG A 132 -0.24 10.30 -10.12
N ARG A 133 0.05 10.16 -8.83
CA ARG A 133 0.89 11.07 -8.03
C ARG A 133 2.15 10.40 -7.47
N ALA A 134 2.49 9.22 -7.97
CA ALA A 134 3.65 8.45 -7.49
C ALA A 134 4.99 9.11 -7.86
N SER A 135 5.03 9.81 -9.00
CA SER A 135 6.20 10.56 -9.46
C SER A 135 6.26 11.99 -8.90
N ASP A 136 5.18 12.48 -8.27
CA ASP A 136 5.16 13.80 -7.64
C ASP A 136 6.02 13.81 -6.37
N ARG A 137 6.44 15.01 -5.95
CA ARG A 137 7.03 15.21 -4.63
C ARG A 137 6.04 14.76 -3.54
N ILE A 138 6.57 14.08 -2.51
CA ILE A 138 5.78 13.67 -1.35
C ILE A 138 5.32 14.94 -0.61
N PRO A 139 4.01 15.09 -0.29
CA PRO A 139 3.50 16.24 0.45
C PRO A 139 4.20 16.38 1.80
N LEU A 140 4.58 17.61 2.15
CA LEU A 140 5.39 17.90 3.34
C LEU A 140 4.82 17.28 4.61
N HIS A 141 3.52 17.44 4.86
CA HIS A 141 2.86 16.88 6.04
C HIS A 141 2.93 15.34 6.07
N CYS A 142 2.69 14.68 4.93
CA CYS A 142 2.80 13.22 4.85
C CYS A 142 4.23 12.75 5.13
N TRP A 143 5.22 13.47 4.59
CA TRP A 143 6.63 13.17 4.81
C TRP A 143 7.04 13.36 6.28
N GLN A 144 6.56 14.43 6.93
CA GLN A 144 6.79 14.68 8.35
C GLN A 144 6.21 13.57 9.23
N VAL A 145 4.96 13.15 8.97
CA VAL A 145 4.34 12.03 9.70
C VAL A 145 5.13 10.75 9.49
N TYR A 146 5.56 10.46 8.26
CA TYR A 146 6.36 9.26 7.96
C TYR A 146 7.68 9.26 8.72
N ARG A 147 8.51 10.30 8.54
CA ARG A 147 9.83 10.38 9.21
C ARG A 147 9.74 10.44 10.73
N GLY A 148 8.68 11.06 11.27
CA GLY A 148 8.50 11.18 12.72
C GLY A 148 8.07 9.90 13.41
N ASN A 149 7.58 8.89 12.68
CA ASN A 149 6.97 7.69 13.27
C ASN A 149 7.57 6.36 12.79
N CYS A 150 8.47 6.39 11.81
CA CYS A 150 9.06 5.22 11.17
C CYS A 150 10.55 5.08 11.49
N PRO A 151 11.09 3.84 11.54
CA PRO A 151 12.52 3.62 11.83
C PRO A 151 13.45 4.23 10.77
N GLN A 152 14.73 4.32 11.12
CA GLN A 152 15.75 4.93 10.25
C GLN A 152 16.11 4.08 9.02
N ASP A 153 15.82 2.78 9.02
CA ASP A 153 16.11 1.86 7.91
C ASP A 153 15.12 2.03 6.74
N ASP A 154 14.95 3.26 6.25
CA ASP A 154 14.01 3.62 5.19
C ASP A 154 14.60 3.30 3.80
N LEU A 155 13.91 2.43 3.06
CA LEU A 155 14.27 2.00 1.71
C LEU A 155 13.29 2.56 0.68
N GLN A 156 13.82 3.24 -0.33
CA GLN A 156 13.06 3.63 -1.51
C GLN A 156 12.90 2.44 -2.46
N ILE A 157 11.66 2.03 -2.72
CA ILE A 157 11.36 0.88 -3.60
C ILE A 157 10.68 1.30 -4.92
N TYR A 158 10.21 2.56 -5.00
CA TYR A 158 9.76 3.16 -6.25
C TYR A 158 10.92 3.82 -6.99
N MET A 159 11.17 3.34 -8.21
CA MET A 159 12.17 3.83 -9.14
C MET A 159 11.51 4.31 -10.43
N LYS A 160 12.22 5.11 -11.23
CA LYS A 160 11.68 5.66 -12.50
C LYS A 160 11.09 4.58 -13.43
N HIS A 161 11.71 3.39 -13.47
CA HIS A 161 11.23 2.30 -14.32
C HIS A 161 9.92 1.66 -13.83
N CYS A 162 9.54 1.87 -12.56
CA CYS A 162 8.26 1.40 -12.02
C CYS A 162 7.07 2.08 -12.68
N ALA A 163 7.26 3.24 -13.33
CA ALA A 163 6.23 3.91 -14.11
C ALA A 163 5.59 2.98 -15.16
N LYS A 164 6.36 2.02 -15.72
CA LYS A 164 5.81 1.01 -16.64
C LYS A 164 4.78 0.10 -15.97
N ALA A 165 4.96 -0.24 -14.70
CA ALA A 165 3.96 -1.00 -13.92
C ALA A 165 2.67 -0.20 -13.77
N ILE A 166 2.79 1.12 -13.54
CA ILE A 166 1.65 2.04 -13.48
C ILE A 166 0.88 2.05 -14.80
N SER A 167 1.59 2.16 -15.92
CA SER A 167 0.98 2.17 -17.25
C SER A 167 0.19 0.89 -17.52
N HIS A 168 0.71 -0.27 -17.14
CA HIS A 168 -0.02 -1.54 -17.24
C HIS A 168 -1.28 -1.58 -16.35
N MET A 169 -1.23 -1.00 -15.13
CA MET A 169 -2.40 -0.88 -14.24
C MET A 169 -3.51 -0.03 -14.87
N SER A 170 -3.15 1.08 -15.52
CA SER A 170 -4.10 1.97 -16.19
C SER A 170 -4.70 1.38 -17.47
N LEU A 171 -3.95 0.55 -18.21
CA LEU A 171 -4.44 -0.06 -19.46
C LEU A 171 -5.42 -1.21 -19.20
N GLN A 172 -5.28 -1.94 -18.09
CA GLN A 172 -6.27 -2.94 -17.69
C GLN A 172 -7.61 -2.29 -17.30
N HIS A 173 -7.62 -1.07 -16.77
CA HIS A 173 -8.84 -0.33 -16.43
C HIS A 173 -9.72 -0.06 -17.66
N LEU A 174 -9.11 0.37 -18.78
CA LEU A 174 -9.83 0.66 -20.02
C LEU A 174 -10.47 -0.60 -20.63
N ARG A 175 -9.74 -1.73 -20.66
CA ARG A 175 -10.28 -2.99 -21.20
C ARG A 175 -11.42 -3.59 -20.39
N THR A 176 -11.45 -3.38 -19.07
CA THR A 176 -12.55 -3.86 -18.22
C THR A 176 -13.78 -2.95 -18.22
N GLN A 177 -13.66 -1.70 -18.70
CA GLN A 177 -14.81 -0.80 -18.87
C GLN A 177 -15.50 -0.93 -20.23
N GLU A 178 -14.82 -1.51 -21.24
CA GLU A 178 -15.39 -1.76 -22.58
C GLU A 178 -16.08 -3.13 -22.72
N SER A 179 -16.07 -3.96 -21.67
CA SER A 179 -16.67 -5.29 -21.65
C SER A 179 -17.96 -5.39 -20.80
N LEU A 180 -18.62 -4.25 -20.54
CA LEU A 180 -19.88 -4.14 -19.81
C LEU A 180 -20.88 -3.29 -20.60
#